data_AF-A0A5C3L2W5-F1
#
_entry.id   AF-A0A5C3L2W5-F1
#
_cell.length_a   1.000
_cell.length_b   1.000
_cell.length_c   1.000
_cell.angle_alpha   90.00
_cell.angle_beta   90.00
_cell.angle_gamma   90.00
#
_symmetry.space_group_name_H-M   'P 1'
#
loop_
_entity.id
_entity.type
_entity.pdbx_description
1 polymer ?
#
loop_
_entity_poly.entity_id
_entity_poly.type
_entity_poly.pdbx_seq_one_letter_code
_entity_poly.pdbx_strand_id
1 'polypeptide(L)'
;MAPSLETSAKAYSPIIPSTPLRIVTDYLMDAASSRNMSESQQTSTETQNTPAPNSFLAQTAINQLAGTSVGFLFTKSPIHSSSLPPTLPTVEISPVKQRMDHQLSKNTYTRAEVEEMLTVKQAEANYWKGTATQQQAVLVLQGVHNGKLCQQLQAKEEKGKKKANTRLLADGMPQVLTQPELIRHVTEMEQARGKLAVQKSNRAQAKKELAEQMAEWRVHEKDREKENERRKAAFEQALEEWKLERAAAKKRGEKVKQWDIDNSQPKRRSDEYRDIPKLPKPKLLLPEVEEADDGEYFDLDGVVDSEDEDDNDE
;
A
#
# COMPACT_ATOMS: atom_id res chain seq x y z
N MET A 1 -12.33 -40.75 32.18
CA MET A 1 -13.27 -40.85 31.04
C MET A 1 -12.57 -40.28 29.83
N ALA A 2 -12.22 -41.12 28.85
CA ALA A 2 -11.59 -40.67 27.61
C ALA A 2 -12.69 -40.19 26.65
N PRO A 3 -12.52 -39.06 25.94
CA PRO A 3 -13.46 -38.64 24.92
C PRO A 3 -13.47 -39.67 23.77
N SER A 4 -14.66 -40.07 23.34
CA SER A 4 -14.88 -40.97 22.20
C SER A 4 -14.34 -40.37 20.91
N LEU A 5 -13.71 -41.20 20.06
CA LEU A 5 -13.07 -40.84 18.79
C LEU A 5 -13.97 -40.01 17.85
N GLU A 6 -15.30 -40.14 17.94
CA GLU A 6 -16.25 -39.43 17.08
C GLU A 6 -16.34 -37.91 17.33
N THR A 7 -15.99 -37.42 18.52
CA THR A 7 -16.02 -35.97 18.81
C THR A 7 -14.72 -35.24 18.43
N SER A 8 -13.69 -35.96 17.95
CA SER A 8 -12.33 -35.41 17.79
C SER A 8 -12.07 -34.71 16.45
N ALA A 9 -12.98 -34.77 15.47
CA ALA A 9 -12.69 -34.30 14.11
C ALA A 9 -13.02 -32.81 13.85
N LYS A 10 -13.77 -32.14 14.74
CA LYS A 10 -14.04 -30.70 14.59
C LYS A 10 -12.88 -29.90 15.16
N ALA A 11 -11.95 -29.52 14.28
CA ALA A 11 -10.90 -28.56 14.61
C ALA A 11 -11.55 -27.23 15.04
N TYR A 12 -11.55 -26.97 16.35
CA TYR A 12 -12.00 -25.70 16.90
C TYR A 12 -10.91 -24.64 16.63
N SER A 13 -11.05 -23.91 15.54
CA SER A 13 -10.31 -22.66 15.36
C SER A 13 -10.91 -21.62 16.32
N PRO A 14 -10.10 -20.88 17.11
CA PRO A 14 -10.60 -19.78 17.94
C PRO A 14 -11.16 -18.62 17.08
N ILE A 15 -10.90 -18.64 15.77
CA ILE A 15 -11.41 -17.68 14.80
C ILE A 15 -12.49 -18.36 13.97
N ILE A 16 -13.71 -17.82 13.98
CA ILE A 16 -14.81 -18.26 13.13
C ILE A 16 -14.41 -17.97 11.67
N PRO A 17 -14.24 -18.98 10.81
CA PRO A 17 -13.87 -18.74 9.41
C PRO A 17 -14.99 -17.97 8.69
N SER A 18 -14.63 -17.24 7.65
CA SER A 18 -15.62 -16.57 6.80
C SER A 18 -16.59 -17.58 6.19
N THR A 19 -17.83 -17.15 5.91
CA THR A 19 -18.89 -18.01 5.36
C THR A 19 -18.44 -18.86 4.17
N PRO A 20 -17.67 -18.33 3.19
CA PRO A 20 -17.18 -19.14 2.07
C PRO A 20 -16.22 -20.26 2.50
N LEU A 21 -15.30 -19.96 3.42
CA LEU A 21 -14.37 -20.95 3.95
C LEU A 21 -15.11 -22.07 4.68
N ARG A 22 -16.13 -21.72 5.47
CA ARG A 22 -16.96 -22.70 6.17
C ARG A 22 -17.65 -23.66 5.20
N ILE A 23 -18.24 -23.15 4.12
CA ILE A 23 -18.90 -23.97 3.10
C ILE A 23 -17.90 -24.95 2.46
N VAL A 24 -16.68 -24.49 2.15
CA VAL A 24 -15.64 -25.35 1.57
C VAL A 24 -15.13 -26.38 2.58
N THR A 25 -14.93 -25.99 3.84
CA THR A 25 -14.48 -26.93 4.88
C THR A 25 -15.53 -28.00 5.17
N ASP A 26 -16.81 -27.61 5.25
CA ASP A 26 -17.91 -28.55 5.48
C ASP A 26 -18.00 -29.53 4.30
N TYR A 27 -17.89 -29.05 3.06
CA TYR A 27 -17.82 -29.90 1.87
C TYR A 27 -16.65 -30.90 1.90
N LEU A 28 -15.43 -30.45 2.27
CA LEU A 28 -14.25 -31.32 2.36
C LEU A 28 -14.39 -32.37 3.47
N MET A 29 -14.97 -31.99 4.61
CA MET A 29 -15.22 -32.92 5.72
C MET A 29 -16.29 -33.96 5.36
N ASP A 30 -17.36 -33.54 4.68
CA ASP A 30 -18.39 -34.45 4.19
C ASP A 30 -17.84 -35.42 3.14
N ALA A 31 -16.99 -34.92 2.23
CA ALA A 31 -16.31 -35.74 1.23
C ALA A 31 -15.35 -36.77 1.86
N ALA A 32 -14.58 -36.37 2.88
CA ALA A 32 -13.68 -37.26 3.61
C ALA A 32 -14.44 -38.31 4.42
N SER A 33 -15.53 -37.92 5.08
CA SER A 33 -16.37 -38.84 5.87
C SER A 33 -17.06 -39.87 4.98
N SER A 34 -17.52 -39.45 3.79
CA SER A 34 -18.12 -40.34 2.79
C SER A 34 -17.14 -41.41 2.32
N ARG A 35 -15.85 -41.06 2.17
CA ARG A 35 -14.79 -42.00 1.75
C ARG A 35 -14.56 -43.11 2.79
N ASN A 36 -14.47 -42.75 4.07
CA ASN A 36 -14.23 -43.70 5.16
C ASN A 36 -15.39 -44.70 5.34
N MET A 37 -16.63 -44.25 5.10
CA MET A 37 -17.81 -45.14 5.15
C MET A 37 -17.81 -46.17 4.01
N SER A 38 -17.37 -45.78 2.80
CA SER A 38 -17.29 -46.70 1.66
C SER A 38 -16.18 -47.76 1.80
N GLU A 39 -15.07 -47.41 2.46
CA GLU A 39 -13.92 -48.31 2.64
C GLU A 39 -14.23 -49.46 3.61
N SER A 40 -15.15 -49.26 4.55
CA SER A 40 -15.54 -50.27 5.54
C SER A 40 -16.50 -51.35 4.99
N GLN A 41 -16.98 -51.23 3.75
CA GLN A 41 -17.93 -52.17 3.14
C GLN A 41 -17.34 -52.98 1.97
N GLN A 42 -16.07 -52.79 1.60
CA GLN A 42 -15.43 -53.48 0.48
C GLN A 42 -14.44 -54.57 0.94
N THR A 43 -14.95 -55.75 1.31
CA THR A 43 -14.14 -56.97 1.49
C THR A 43 -14.54 -58.12 0.56
N SER A 44 -15.19 -57.85 -0.57
CA SER A 44 -15.55 -58.88 -1.55
C SER A 44 -15.14 -58.46 -2.95
N THR A 45 -14.32 -59.30 -3.56
CA THR A 45 -13.66 -59.16 -4.86
C THR A 45 -14.65 -59.03 -6.01
N GLU A 46 -14.85 -57.83 -6.56
CA GLU A 46 -15.31 -57.70 -7.95
C GLU A 46 -14.92 -56.35 -8.56
N THR A 47 -14.15 -56.42 -9.63
CA THR A 47 -13.66 -55.32 -10.44
C THR A 47 -14.82 -54.72 -11.22
N GLN A 48 -15.37 -53.57 -10.84
CA GLN A 48 -16.16 -52.76 -11.79
C GLN A 48 -16.43 -51.32 -11.32
N ASN A 49 -16.12 -50.39 -12.23
CA ASN A 49 -16.62 -49.01 -12.39
C ASN A 49 -16.58 -48.10 -11.16
N THR A 50 -15.54 -47.29 -11.07
CA THR A 50 -15.45 -46.12 -10.18
C THR A 50 -16.68 -45.22 -10.39
N PRO A 51 -17.63 -45.14 -9.45
CA PRO A 51 -18.74 -44.21 -9.56
C PRO A 51 -18.18 -42.78 -9.49
N ALA A 52 -18.65 -41.91 -10.39
CA ALA A 52 -18.23 -40.51 -10.42
C ALA A 52 -18.48 -39.88 -9.04
N PRO A 53 -17.49 -39.17 -8.47
CA PRO A 53 -17.58 -38.61 -7.13
C PRO A 53 -18.79 -37.66 -7.01
N ASN A 54 -19.58 -37.88 -5.95
CA ASN A 54 -20.78 -37.15 -5.48
C ASN A 54 -20.98 -35.72 -6.04
N SER A 55 -21.49 -35.60 -7.28
CA SER A 55 -21.70 -34.32 -7.95
C SER A 55 -22.72 -33.42 -7.23
N PHE A 56 -23.65 -34.02 -6.47
CA PHE A 56 -24.68 -33.32 -5.73
C PHE A 56 -24.12 -32.47 -4.58
N LEU A 57 -23.15 -32.98 -3.82
CA LEU A 57 -22.50 -32.23 -2.74
C LEU A 57 -21.73 -31.03 -3.30
N ALA A 58 -21.03 -31.22 -4.42
CA ALA A 58 -20.31 -30.15 -5.09
C ALA A 58 -21.26 -29.07 -5.61
N GLN A 59 -22.38 -29.43 -6.24
CA GLN A 59 -23.39 -28.46 -6.69
C GLN A 59 -24.04 -27.71 -5.54
N THR A 60 -24.32 -28.39 -4.42
CA THR A 60 -24.87 -27.75 -3.22
C THR A 60 -23.89 -26.72 -2.65
N ALA A 61 -22.60 -27.08 -2.55
CA ALA A 61 -21.56 -26.16 -2.11
C ALA A 61 -21.39 -24.96 -3.06
N ILE A 62 -21.40 -25.19 -4.38
CA ILE A 62 -21.33 -24.12 -5.39
C ILE A 62 -22.53 -23.17 -5.27
N ASN A 63 -23.75 -23.68 -5.11
CA ASN A 63 -24.94 -22.86 -4.95
C ASN A 63 -24.90 -22.03 -3.64
N GLN A 64 -24.40 -22.61 -2.56
CA GLN A 64 -24.18 -21.88 -1.31
C GLN A 64 -23.09 -20.80 -1.47
N LEU A 65 -21.99 -21.10 -2.16
CA LEU A 65 -20.91 -20.16 -2.44
C LEU A 65 -21.36 -18.99 -3.34
N ALA A 66 -22.24 -19.25 -4.31
CA ALA A 66 -22.81 -18.24 -5.18
C ALA A 66 -23.57 -17.13 -4.42
N GLY A 67 -24.15 -17.46 -3.26
CA GLY A 67 -24.83 -16.50 -2.37
C GLY A 67 -23.89 -15.72 -1.43
N THR A 68 -22.57 -15.96 -1.48
CA THR A 68 -21.60 -15.27 -0.62
C THR A 68 -20.96 -14.08 -1.32
N SER A 69 -20.17 -13.29 -0.60
CA SER A 69 -19.42 -12.15 -1.16
C SER A 69 -18.42 -12.55 -2.25
N VAL A 70 -18.03 -13.83 -2.33
CA VAL A 70 -17.16 -14.38 -3.39
C VAL A 70 -17.94 -15.09 -4.49
N GLY A 71 -19.27 -14.94 -4.52
CA GLY A 71 -20.13 -15.60 -5.50
C GLY A 71 -19.73 -15.31 -6.94
N PHE A 72 -19.18 -14.13 -7.21
CA PHE A 72 -18.67 -13.74 -8.54
C PHE A 72 -17.57 -14.67 -9.08
N LEU A 73 -16.84 -15.41 -8.22
CA LEU A 73 -15.84 -16.40 -8.64
C LEU A 73 -16.47 -17.70 -9.15
N PHE A 74 -17.71 -17.99 -8.74
CA PHE A 74 -18.41 -19.24 -9.02
C PHE A 74 -19.58 -19.05 -10.00
N THR A 75 -20.07 -17.83 -10.15
CA THR A 75 -21.07 -17.47 -11.16
C THR A 75 -20.42 -17.17 -12.50
N LYS A 76 -21.08 -17.52 -13.60
CA LYS A 76 -20.65 -17.13 -14.97
C LYS A 76 -20.85 -15.64 -15.29
N SER A 77 -21.27 -14.85 -14.31
CA SER A 77 -21.51 -13.41 -14.47
C SER A 77 -20.18 -12.66 -14.61
N PRO A 78 -20.09 -11.65 -15.49
CA PRO A 78 -18.92 -10.79 -15.57
C PRO A 78 -18.60 -10.15 -14.21
N ILE A 79 -17.31 -9.97 -13.93
CA ILE A 79 -16.85 -9.23 -12.75
C ILE A 79 -17.22 -7.75 -12.95
N HIS A 80 -17.92 -7.19 -11.96
CA HIS A 80 -18.34 -5.79 -11.96
C HIS A 80 -17.41 -4.95 -11.09
N SER A 81 -17.33 -3.65 -11.34
CA SER A 81 -16.54 -2.75 -10.47
C SER A 81 -17.01 -2.75 -9.01
N SER A 82 -18.28 -3.09 -8.77
CA SER A 82 -18.88 -3.21 -7.44
C SER A 82 -18.52 -4.50 -6.69
N SER A 83 -17.91 -5.49 -7.34
CA SER A 83 -17.44 -6.70 -6.65
C SER A 83 -16.12 -6.41 -5.95
N LEU A 84 -16.19 -6.13 -4.65
CA LEU A 84 -15.00 -5.90 -3.83
C LEU A 84 -14.24 -7.22 -3.63
N PRO A 85 -12.93 -7.26 -3.91
CA PRO A 85 -12.12 -8.42 -3.54
C PRO A 85 -12.14 -8.60 -2.01
N PRO A 86 -12.02 -9.84 -1.50
CA PRO A 86 -11.94 -10.08 -0.07
C PRO A 86 -10.80 -9.26 0.54
N THR A 87 -11.10 -8.47 1.57
CA THR A 87 -10.07 -7.76 2.33
C THR A 87 -9.26 -8.79 3.10
N LEU A 88 -8.00 -8.99 2.70
CA LEU A 88 -7.09 -9.86 3.42
C LEU A 88 -6.54 -9.07 4.62
N PRO A 89 -6.78 -9.50 5.86
CA PRO A 89 -6.25 -8.80 7.01
C PRO A 89 -4.73 -8.88 6.98
N THR A 90 -4.07 -7.73 6.85
CA THR A 90 -2.63 -7.63 7.07
C THR A 90 -2.41 -7.74 8.57
N VAL A 91 -1.93 -8.90 9.02
CA VAL A 91 -1.50 -9.06 10.41
C VAL A 91 -0.22 -8.26 10.59
N GLU A 92 -0.24 -7.24 11.44
CA GLU A 92 1.00 -6.57 11.83
C GLU A 92 1.95 -7.62 12.41
N ILE A 93 3.16 -7.71 11.85
CA ILE A 93 4.22 -8.55 12.42
C ILE A 93 4.63 -7.87 13.73
N SER A 94 3.88 -8.11 14.79
CA SER A 94 4.21 -7.64 16.13
C SER A 94 5.60 -8.17 16.48
N PRO A 95 6.44 -7.38 17.18
CA PRO A 95 7.65 -7.90 17.77
C PRO A 95 7.32 -9.16 18.55
N VAL A 96 8.06 -10.24 18.30
CA VAL A 96 7.89 -11.51 18.99
C VAL A 96 8.17 -11.24 20.47
N LYS A 97 7.11 -11.05 21.26
CA LYS A 97 7.23 -11.00 22.71
C LYS A 97 7.67 -12.39 23.15
N GLN A 98 8.91 -12.49 23.64
CA GLN A 98 9.40 -13.71 24.25
C GLN A 98 8.54 -14.00 25.49
N ARG A 99 7.50 -14.80 25.32
CA ARG A 99 6.81 -15.41 26.45
C ARG A 99 7.71 -16.52 26.94
N MET A 100 8.46 -16.21 27.99
CA MET A 100 9.21 -17.20 28.72
C MET A 100 8.21 -18.02 29.55
N ASP A 101 7.48 -18.95 28.93
CA ASP A 101 6.69 -19.92 29.69
C ASP A 101 7.67 -20.99 30.21
N HIS A 102 8.03 -20.83 31.49
CA HIS A 102 9.13 -21.49 32.15
C HIS A 102 8.79 -22.94 32.55
N GLN A 103 8.94 -23.89 31.63
CA GLN A 103 9.27 -25.28 31.96
C GLN A 103 10.35 -25.80 31.00
N LEU A 104 11.46 -25.06 30.91
CA LEU A 104 12.67 -25.61 30.30
C LEU A 104 13.14 -26.78 31.16
N SER A 105 13.10 -27.99 30.62
CA SER A 105 13.81 -29.12 31.21
C SER A 105 15.26 -28.71 31.43
N LYS A 106 15.76 -28.89 32.65
CA LYS A 106 17.13 -28.55 33.03
C LYS A 106 18.11 -29.52 32.40
N ASN A 107 18.26 -29.44 31.08
CA ASN A 107 19.33 -30.12 30.37
C ASN A 107 20.59 -29.27 30.51
N THR A 108 21.69 -29.90 30.92
CA THR A 108 23.01 -29.26 30.94
C THR A 108 23.59 -29.30 29.54
N TYR A 109 23.53 -28.17 28.83
CA TYR A 109 24.18 -27.99 27.53
C TYR A 109 25.58 -27.39 27.71
N THR A 110 26.52 -27.78 26.87
CA THR A 110 27.80 -27.08 26.76
C THR A 110 27.62 -25.73 26.06
N ARG A 111 28.50 -24.77 26.34
CA ARG A 111 28.42 -23.43 25.74
C ARG A 111 28.42 -23.47 24.20
N ALA A 112 29.23 -24.34 23.61
CA ALA A 112 29.33 -24.48 22.16
C ALA A 112 28.00 -24.96 21.53
N GLU A 113 27.35 -25.94 22.14
CA GLU A 113 26.04 -26.44 21.68
C GLU A 113 24.96 -25.35 21.77
N VAL A 114 24.98 -24.51 22.80
CA VAL A 114 24.03 -23.39 22.94
C VAL A 114 24.25 -22.34 21.85
N GLU A 115 25.50 -21.99 21.57
CA GLU A 115 25.82 -21.02 20.51
C GLU A 115 25.41 -21.57 19.13
N GLU A 116 25.65 -22.86 18.84
CA GLU A 116 25.18 -23.51 17.61
C GLU A 116 23.65 -23.52 17.52
N MET A 117 22.94 -23.97 18.56
CA MET A 117 21.48 -23.96 18.57
C MET A 117 20.90 -22.55 18.40
N LEU A 118 21.51 -21.54 19.01
CA LEU A 118 21.08 -20.15 18.89
C LEU A 118 21.24 -19.65 17.45
N THR A 119 22.36 -19.94 16.79
CA THR A 119 22.59 -19.55 15.40
C THR A 119 21.59 -20.23 14.45
N VAL A 120 21.33 -21.54 14.62
CA VAL A 120 20.33 -22.27 13.84
C VAL A 120 18.93 -21.69 14.05
N LYS A 121 18.52 -21.45 15.30
CA LYS A 121 17.20 -20.88 15.60
C LYS A 121 17.05 -19.44 15.12
N GLN A 122 18.12 -18.65 15.17
CA GLN A 122 18.11 -17.30 14.61
C GLN A 122 17.96 -17.32 13.09
N ALA A 123 18.65 -18.25 12.40
CA ALA A 123 18.53 -18.42 10.96
C ALA A 123 17.11 -18.85 10.55
N GLU A 124 16.52 -19.81 11.27
CA GLU A 124 15.14 -20.26 11.07
C GLU A 124 14.14 -19.12 11.29
N ALA A 125 14.28 -18.35 12.37
CA ALA A 125 13.42 -17.20 12.65
C ALA A 125 13.53 -16.11 11.57
N ASN A 126 14.75 -15.84 11.11
CA ASN A 126 15.01 -14.90 10.03
C ASN A 126 14.39 -15.37 8.70
N TYR A 127 14.48 -16.67 8.39
CA TYR A 127 13.85 -17.27 7.21
C TYR A 127 12.33 -17.07 7.23
N TRP A 128 11.65 -17.50 8.30
CA TRP A 128 10.19 -17.34 8.41
C TRP A 128 9.74 -15.89 8.41
N LYS A 129 10.52 -14.98 9.04
CA LYS A 129 10.27 -13.53 8.98
C LYS A 129 10.39 -12.99 7.55
N GLY A 130 11.40 -13.43 6.81
CA GLY A 130 11.60 -13.08 5.40
C GLY A 130 10.41 -13.54 4.54
N THR A 131 10.02 -14.81 4.68
CA THR A 131 8.86 -15.38 3.98
C THR A 131 7.55 -14.65 4.31
N ALA A 132 7.30 -14.36 5.58
CA ALA A 132 6.11 -13.62 6.00
C ALA A 132 6.08 -12.20 5.40
N THR A 133 7.22 -11.49 5.44
CA THR A 133 7.37 -10.17 4.81
C THR A 133 7.10 -10.24 3.30
N GLN A 134 7.65 -11.25 2.61
CA GLN A 134 7.43 -11.44 1.18
C GLN A 134 5.96 -11.69 0.85
N GLN A 135 5.28 -12.56 1.62
CA GLN A 135 3.85 -12.81 1.43
C GLN A 135 3.04 -11.54 1.64
N GLN A 136 3.32 -10.76 2.68
CA GLN A 136 2.65 -9.48 2.92
C GLN A 136 2.88 -8.49 1.78
N ALA A 137 4.10 -8.38 1.26
CA ALA A 137 4.41 -7.53 0.11
C ALA A 137 3.60 -7.93 -1.13
N VAL A 138 3.50 -9.23 -1.43
CA VAL A 138 2.70 -9.74 -2.55
C VAL A 138 1.21 -9.40 -2.37
N LEU A 139 0.67 -9.57 -1.16
CA LEU A 139 -0.73 -9.23 -0.88
C LEU A 139 -1.02 -7.74 -1.07
N VAL A 140 -0.11 -6.86 -0.62
CA VAL A 140 -0.24 -5.40 -0.83
C VAL A 140 -0.21 -5.07 -2.33
N LEU A 141 0.73 -5.63 -3.08
CA LEU A 141 0.83 -5.43 -4.53
C LEU A 141 -0.44 -5.90 -5.27
N GLN A 142 -0.97 -7.07 -4.90
CA GLN A 142 -2.22 -7.58 -5.45
C GLN A 142 -3.41 -6.67 -5.11
N GLY A 143 -3.46 -6.14 -3.88
CA GLY A 143 -4.47 -5.17 -3.47
C GLY A 143 -4.46 -3.90 -4.34
N VAL A 144 -3.27 -3.32 -4.55
CA VAL A 144 -3.10 -2.14 -5.42
C VAL A 144 -3.49 -2.45 -6.87
N HIS A 145 -3.03 -3.58 -7.40
CA HIS A 145 -3.36 -4.01 -8.76
C HIS A 145 -4.87 -4.20 -8.96
N ASN A 146 -5.53 -4.90 -8.04
CA ASN A 146 -6.97 -5.14 -8.09
C ASN A 146 -7.74 -3.82 -7.96
N GLY A 147 -7.27 -2.88 -7.14
CA GLY A 147 -7.84 -1.52 -7.06
C GLY A 147 -7.80 -0.81 -8.41
N LYS A 148 -6.65 -0.79 -9.10
CA LYS A 148 -6.52 -0.22 -10.45
C LYS A 148 -7.45 -0.91 -11.46
N LEU A 149 -7.54 -2.24 -11.42
CA LEU A 149 -8.40 -3.01 -12.31
C LEU A 149 -9.89 -2.70 -12.07
N CYS A 150 -10.31 -2.57 -10.80
CA CYS A 150 -11.68 -2.17 -10.46
C CYS A 150 -11.99 -0.76 -10.95
N GLN A 151 -11.08 0.20 -10.81
CA GLN A 151 -11.22 1.55 -11.36
C GLN A 151 -11.35 1.55 -12.88
N GLN A 152 -10.53 0.76 -13.59
CA GLN A 152 -10.62 0.63 -15.03
C GLN A 152 -11.95 0.01 -15.48
N LEU A 153 -12.43 -1.02 -14.76
CA LEU A 153 -13.75 -1.61 -14.99
C LEU A 153 -14.85 -0.59 -14.76
N GLN A 154 -14.79 0.17 -13.66
CA GLN A 154 -15.75 1.24 -13.36
C GLN A 154 -15.79 2.28 -14.48
N ALA A 155 -14.62 2.77 -14.91
CA ALA A 155 -14.52 3.73 -16.00
C ALA A 155 -15.10 3.17 -17.31
N LYS A 156 -14.90 1.87 -17.61
CA LYS A 156 -15.52 1.21 -18.77
C LYS A 156 -17.04 1.09 -18.63
N GLU A 157 -17.53 0.70 -17.47
CA GLU A 157 -18.96 0.61 -17.17
C GLU A 157 -19.64 1.99 -17.26
N GLU A 158 -19.00 3.02 -16.73
CA GLU A 158 -19.47 4.41 -16.82
C GLU A 158 -19.41 4.96 -18.24
N LYS A 159 -18.35 4.67 -19.01
CA LYS A 159 -18.29 5.03 -20.43
C LYS A 159 -19.42 4.35 -21.22
N GLY A 160 -19.76 3.12 -20.88
CA GLY A 160 -20.92 2.43 -21.43
C GLY A 160 -22.23 3.16 -21.15
N LYS A 161 -22.40 3.69 -19.92
CA LYS A 161 -23.56 4.49 -19.52
C LYS A 161 -23.59 5.89 -20.19
N LYS A 162 -22.45 6.59 -20.25
CA LYS A 162 -22.32 7.94 -20.82
C LYS A 162 -22.49 7.97 -22.35
N LYS A 163 -22.25 6.84 -23.05
CA LYS A 163 -22.50 6.69 -24.50
C LYS A 163 -23.97 6.47 -24.86
N ALA A 164 -24.90 6.47 -23.90
CA ALA A 164 -26.31 6.70 -24.22
C ALA A 164 -26.40 8.11 -24.80
N ASN A 165 -26.29 8.18 -26.13
CA ASN A 165 -26.18 9.38 -26.93
C ASN A 165 -27.00 10.51 -26.31
N THR A 166 -26.32 11.50 -25.73
CA THR A 166 -26.88 12.84 -25.50
C THR A 166 -27.08 13.53 -26.86
N ARG A 167 -27.61 12.79 -27.84
CA ARG A 167 -28.34 13.37 -28.95
C ARG A 167 -29.50 14.10 -28.28
N LEU A 168 -29.78 15.31 -28.75
CA LEU A 168 -30.89 16.16 -28.31
C LEU A 168 -32.26 15.46 -28.28
N LEU A 169 -32.35 14.23 -28.77
CA LEU A 169 -33.53 13.39 -28.86
C LEU A 169 -33.25 12.08 -28.11
N ALA A 170 -33.41 12.08 -26.79
CA ALA A 170 -33.34 10.86 -25.98
C ALA A 170 -34.36 9.80 -26.46
N ASP A 171 -35.48 10.25 -27.04
CA ASP A 171 -36.57 9.41 -27.55
C ASP A 171 -36.44 9.03 -29.04
N GLY A 172 -35.42 9.52 -29.74
CA GLY A 172 -35.21 9.26 -31.17
C GLY A 172 -36.27 9.86 -32.12
N MET A 173 -37.29 10.57 -31.60
CA MET A 173 -38.32 11.24 -32.39
C MET A 173 -37.86 12.64 -32.80
N PRO A 174 -38.08 13.10 -34.04
CA PRO A 174 -37.71 14.45 -34.46
C PRO A 174 -38.53 15.49 -33.71
N GLN A 175 -37.91 16.20 -32.76
CA GLN A 175 -38.52 17.34 -32.08
C GLN A 175 -38.46 18.58 -32.99
N VAL A 176 -39.54 19.34 -33.03
CA VAL A 176 -39.61 20.58 -33.79
C VAL A 176 -38.69 21.63 -33.14
N LEU A 177 -37.76 22.18 -33.91
CA LEU A 177 -36.72 23.13 -33.47
C LEU A 177 -37.25 24.42 -32.80
N THR A 178 -38.54 24.71 -32.92
CA THR A 178 -39.19 25.89 -32.33
C THR A 178 -39.78 25.65 -30.95
N GLN A 179 -39.69 24.45 -30.39
CA GLN A 179 -40.19 24.20 -29.03
C GLN A 179 -39.35 24.96 -27.99
N PRO A 180 -39.98 25.72 -27.08
CA PRO A 180 -39.26 26.52 -26.07
C PRO A 180 -38.41 25.66 -25.12
N GLU A 181 -38.82 24.41 -24.87
CA GLU A 181 -38.06 23.46 -24.05
C GLU A 181 -36.70 23.10 -24.68
N LEU A 182 -36.65 22.93 -26.00
CA LEU A 182 -35.41 22.64 -26.73
C LEU A 182 -34.43 23.82 -26.60
N ILE A 183 -34.95 25.05 -26.75
CA ILE A 183 -34.16 26.27 -26.60
C ILE A 183 -33.59 26.36 -25.18
N ARG A 184 -34.42 26.12 -24.15
CA ARG A 184 -33.96 26.10 -22.75
C ARG A 184 -32.85 25.06 -22.55
N HIS A 185 -33.06 23.83 -23.01
CA HIS A 185 -32.08 22.76 -22.88
C HIS A 185 -30.74 23.07 -23.57
N VAL A 186 -30.77 23.65 -24.79
CA VAL A 186 -29.55 24.08 -25.49
C VAL A 186 -28.83 25.18 -24.70
N THR A 187 -29.56 26.18 -24.19
CA THR A 187 -28.95 27.25 -23.39
C THR A 187 -28.33 26.72 -22.09
N GLU A 188 -28.97 25.77 -21.41
CA GLU A 188 -28.43 25.11 -20.21
C GLU A 188 -27.15 24.32 -20.54
N MET A 189 -27.14 23.57 -21.65
CA MET A 189 -25.95 22.85 -22.13
C MET A 189 -24.79 23.79 -22.48
N GLU A 190 -25.06 24.90 -23.17
CA GLU A 190 -24.04 25.90 -23.51
C GLU A 190 -23.48 26.59 -22.26
N GLN A 191 -24.35 26.95 -21.31
CA GLN A 191 -23.93 27.49 -20.02
C GLN A 191 -23.08 26.49 -19.23
N ALA A 192 -23.47 25.21 -19.20
CA ALA A 192 -22.70 24.16 -18.55
C ALA A 192 -21.31 23.99 -19.20
N ARG A 193 -21.24 23.98 -20.55
CA ARG A 193 -19.97 23.94 -21.29
C ARG A 193 -19.10 25.16 -21.00
N GLY A 194 -19.70 26.36 -20.95
CA GLY A 194 -19.01 27.59 -20.59
C GLY A 194 -18.42 27.54 -19.18
N LYS A 195 -19.20 27.08 -18.19
CA LYS A 195 -18.72 26.91 -16.80
C LYS A 195 -17.57 25.91 -16.72
N LEU A 196 -17.66 24.77 -17.40
CA LEU A 196 -16.60 23.76 -17.45
C LEU A 196 -15.31 24.31 -18.09
N ALA A 197 -15.43 25.05 -19.19
CA ALA A 197 -14.27 25.67 -19.84
C ALA A 197 -13.56 26.68 -18.93
N VAL A 198 -14.32 27.54 -18.23
CA VAL A 198 -13.76 28.49 -17.25
C VAL A 198 -13.10 27.75 -16.09
N GLN A 199 -13.73 26.71 -15.55
CA GLN A 199 -13.13 25.90 -14.48
C GLN A 199 -11.83 25.21 -14.93
N LYS A 200 -11.77 24.66 -16.15
CA LYS A 200 -10.56 24.04 -16.71
C LYS A 200 -9.45 25.08 -16.88
N SER A 201 -9.79 26.29 -17.37
CA SER A 201 -8.84 27.41 -17.50
C SER A 201 -8.28 27.85 -16.14
N ASN A 202 -9.15 28.05 -15.14
CA ASN A 202 -8.74 28.42 -13.78
C ASN A 202 -7.84 27.35 -13.14
N ARG A 203 -8.15 26.06 -13.31
CA ARG A 203 -7.31 24.95 -12.84
C ARG A 203 -5.94 24.96 -13.52
N ALA A 204 -5.90 25.22 -14.84
CA ALA A 204 -4.63 25.30 -15.58
C ALA A 204 -3.77 26.49 -15.11
N GLN A 205 -4.39 27.64 -14.84
CA GLN A 205 -3.69 28.80 -14.31
C GLN A 205 -3.15 28.53 -12.90
N ALA A 206 -3.95 27.98 -11.99
CA ALA A 206 -3.51 27.63 -10.63
C ALA A 206 -2.33 26.64 -10.62
N LYS A 207 -2.31 25.68 -11.57
CA LYS A 207 -1.18 24.77 -11.75
C LYS A 207 0.09 25.49 -12.19
N LYS A 208 -0.02 26.48 -13.09
CA LYS A 208 1.13 27.30 -13.54
C LYS A 208 1.68 28.14 -12.39
N GLU A 209 0.80 28.83 -11.65
CA GLU A 209 1.20 29.64 -10.49
C GLU A 209 1.89 28.79 -9.41
N LEU A 210 1.40 27.57 -9.13
CA LEU A 210 2.12 26.66 -8.23
C LEU A 210 3.49 26.27 -8.79
N ALA A 211 3.57 25.94 -10.08
CA ALA A 211 4.83 25.54 -10.70
C ALA A 211 5.88 26.65 -10.60
N GLU A 212 5.48 27.91 -10.79
CA GLU A 212 6.32 29.09 -10.59
C GLU A 212 6.77 29.23 -9.13
N GLN A 213 5.85 29.19 -8.16
CA GLN A 213 6.17 29.24 -6.73
C GLN A 213 7.12 28.11 -6.29
N MET A 214 6.93 26.91 -6.85
CA MET A 214 7.78 25.75 -6.61
C MET A 214 9.18 25.94 -7.20
N ALA A 215 9.31 26.59 -8.36
CA ALA A 215 10.60 26.92 -8.96
C ALA A 215 11.35 27.94 -8.10
N GLU A 216 10.69 29.01 -7.68
CA GLU A 216 11.26 30.02 -6.76
C GLU A 216 11.69 29.39 -5.43
N TRP A 217 10.83 28.55 -4.85
CA TRP A 217 11.15 27.83 -3.61
C TRP A 217 12.40 26.95 -3.77
N ARG A 218 12.57 26.25 -4.90
CA ARG A 218 13.78 25.44 -5.16
C ARG A 218 15.04 26.30 -5.27
N VAL A 219 14.96 27.49 -5.88
CA VAL A 219 16.09 28.43 -5.95
C VAL A 219 16.50 28.85 -4.53
N HIS A 220 15.54 29.27 -3.71
CA HIS A 220 15.80 29.64 -2.32
C HIS A 220 16.33 28.48 -1.46
N GLU A 221 15.85 27.26 -1.70
CA GLU A 221 16.33 26.06 -1.00
C GLU A 221 17.81 25.80 -1.30
N LYS A 222 18.21 25.91 -2.58
CA LYS A 222 19.61 25.77 -3.01
C LYS A 222 20.50 26.86 -2.42
N ASP A 223 20.05 28.11 -2.42
CA ASP A 223 20.82 29.22 -1.84
C ASP A 223 21.01 29.04 -0.33
N ARG A 224 19.96 28.58 0.36
CA ARG A 224 20.03 28.24 1.78
C ARG A 224 21.01 27.10 2.05
N GLU A 225 21.01 26.06 1.23
CA GLU A 225 21.96 24.94 1.35
C GLU A 225 23.40 25.41 1.19
N LYS A 226 23.70 26.20 0.15
CA LYS A 226 25.03 26.81 -0.05
C LYS A 226 25.48 27.66 1.14
N GLU A 227 24.58 28.47 1.69
CA GLU A 227 24.90 29.31 2.85
C GLU A 227 25.12 28.46 4.12
N ASN A 228 24.35 27.39 4.31
CA ASN A 228 24.56 26.46 5.42
C ASN A 228 25.90 25.72 5.29
N GLU A 229 26.28 25.32 4.08
CA GLU A 229 27.61 24.75 3.81
C GLU A 229 28.72 25.75 4.13
N ARG A 230 28.58 27.02 3.72
CA ARG A 230 29.52 28.09 4.05
C ARG A 230 29.64 28.28 5.57
N ARG A 231 28.53 28.29 6.31
CA ARG A 231 28.52 28.40 7.78
C ARG A 231 29.19 27.19 8.45
N LYS A 232 28.94 25.99 7.94
CA LYS A 232 29.57 24.76 8.42
C LYS A 232 31.09 24.79 8.19
N ALA A 233 31.54 25.20 7.02
CA ALA A 233 32.97 25.35 6.72
C ALA A 233 33.62 26.41 7.63
N ALA A 234 32.97 27.55 7.84
CA ALA A 234 33.45 28.59 8.75
C ALA A 234 33.53 28.10 10.21
N PHE A 235 32.55 27.30 10.66
CA PHE A 235 32.58 26.67 11.97
C PHE A 235 33.75 25.69 12.12
N GLU A 236 33.99 24.86 11.10
CA GLU A 236 35.11 23.91 11.08
C GLU A 236 36.46 24.62 11.12
N GLN A 237 36.63 25.70 10.35
CA GLN A 237 37.83 26.54 10.38
C GLN A 237 38.06 27.16 11.77
N ALA A 238 37.03 27.80 12.34
CA ALA A 238 37.12 28.40 13.68
C ALA A 238 37.43 27.35 14.76
N LEU A 239 36.90 26.13 14.62
CA LEU A 239 37.17 25.02 15.53
C LEU A 239 38.62 24.55 15.43
N GLU A 240 39.18 24.47 14.23
CA GLU A 240 40.59 24.11 14.02
C GLU A 240 41.54 25.20 14.52
N GLU A 241 41.26 26.47 14.23
CA GLU A 241 42.00 27.61 14.77
C GLU A 241 42.02 27.58 16.32
N TRP A 242 40.85 27.40 16.93
CA TRP A 242 40.73 27.27 18.38
C TRP A 242 41.54 26.09 18.93
N LYS A 243 41.56 24.93 18.25
CA LYS A 243 42.38 23.77 18.67
C LYS A 243 43.87 24.07 18.57
N LEU A 244 44.31 24.72 17.49
CA LEU A 244 45.71 25.12 17.29
C LEU A 244 46.17 26.10 18.37
N GLU A 245 45.36 27.12 18.66
CA GLU A 245 45.64 28.10 19.71
C GLU A 245 45.67 27.46 21.09
N ARG A 246 44.70 26.60 21.41
CA ARG A 246 44.66 25.86 22.67
C ARG A 246 45.88 24.96 22.84
N ALA A 247 46.32 24.30 21.77
CA ALA A 247 47.53 23.49 21.78
C ALA A 247 48.80 24.34 21.98
N ALA A 248 48.86 25.54 21.38
CA ALA A 248 49.95 26.49 21.58
C ALA A 248 49.98 27.02 23.02
N ALA A 249 48.84 27.40 23.61
CA ALA A 249 48.72 27.82 25.00
C ALA A 249 49.19 26.72 25.96
N LYS A 250 48.81 25.46 25.69
CA LYS A 250 49.31 24.30 26.45
C LYS A 250 50.83 24.15 26.37
N LYS A 251 51.44 24.35 25.19
CA LYS A 251 52.91 24.31 25.01
C LYS A 251 53.62 25.44 25.76
N ARG A 252 53.00 26.62 25.90
CA ARG A 252 53.52 27.76 26.68
C ARG A 252 53.41 27.56 28.20
N GLY A 253 52.73 26.50 28.67
CA GLY A 253 52.52 26.25 30.09
C GLY A 253 51.44 27.11 30.74
N GLU A 254 50.58 27.76 29.93
CA GLU A 254 49.42 28.48 30.45
C GLU A 254 48.41 27.52 31.08
N LYS A 255 47.68 27.99 32.11
CA LYS A 255 46.63 27.20 32.75
C LYS A 255 45.45 27.05 31.78
N VAL A 256 45.38 25.91 31.07
CA VAL A 256 44.35 25.60 30.04
C VAL A 256 42.93 25.93 30.49
N LYS A 257 42.57 25.66 31.76
CA LYS A 257 41.23 25.97 32.28
C LYS A 257 40.88 27.46 32.27
N GLN A 258 41.85 28.33 32.57
CA GLN A 258 41.63 29.78 32.54
C GLN A 258 41.54 30.25 31.08
N TRP A 259 42.42 29.72 30.23
CA TRP A 259 42.41 30.03 28.80
C TRP A 259 41.10 29.62 28.11
N ASP A 260 40.51 28.46 28.45
CA ASP A 260 39.23 28.00 27.91
C ASP A 260 38.03 28.88 28.32
N ILE A 261 38.15 29.62 29.44
CA ILE A 261 37.13 30.60 29.88
C ILE A 261 37.23 31.87 29.04
N ASP A 262 38.45 32.35 28.84
CA ASP A 262 38.72 33.58 28.07
C ASP A 262 38.52 33.35 26.56
N ASN A 263 38.80 32.14 26.07
CA ASN A 263 38.67 31.71 24.67
C ASN A 263 37.72 30.51 24.60
N SER A 264 36.43 30.79 24.78
CA SER A 264 35.42 29.74 24.77
C SER A 264 35.37 29.02 23.41
N GLN A 265 35.25 27.70 23.44
CA GLN A 265 35.13 26.90 22.23
C GLN A 265 33.95 27.37 21.37
N PRO A 266 34.15 27.56 20.04
CA PRO A 266 33.06 27.87 19.12
C PRO A 266 31.93 26.85 19.27
N LYS A 267 30.68 27.33 19.36
CA LYS A 267 29.49 26.47 19.53
C LYS A 267 28.66 26.52 18.26
N ARG A 268 28.34 25.36 17.69
CA ARG A 268 27.46 25.25 16.49
C ARG A 268 26.07 25.90 16.66
N ARG A 269 25.62 26.08 17.90
CA ARG A 269 24.33 26.72 18.22
C ARG A 269 24.39 28.26 18.24
N SER A 270 25.57 28.89 18.14
CA SER A 270 25.63 30.34 18.01
C SER A 270 25.01 30.79 16.69
N ASP A 271 24.47 32.01 16.64
CA ASP A 271 23.75 32.51 15.46
C ASP A 271 24.62 32.59 14.20
N GLU A 272 25.94 32.71 14.37
CA GLU A 272 26.94 32.73 13.29
C GLU A 272 27.07 31.39 12.56
N TYR A 273 26.99 30.27 13.29
CA TYR A 273 27.22 28.92 12.77
C TYR A 273 25.94 28.10 12.66
N ARG A 274 24.82 28.62 13.15
CA ARG A 274 23.55 27.91 13.14
C ARG A 274 23.02 27.82 11.71
N ASP A 275 22.60 26.62 11.35
CA ASP A 275 21.95 26.35 10.07
C ASP A 275 20.65 27.16 9.94
N ILE A 276 20.45 27.80 8.79
CA ILE A 276 19.23 28.51 8.43
C ILE A 276 18.09 27.47 8.34
N PRO A 277 16.94 27.70 9.00
CA PRO A 277 15.82 26.75 9.00
C PRO A 277 15.22 26.57 7.61
N LYS A 278 14.51 25.44 7.42
CA LYS A 278 13.88 25.14 6.13
C LYS A 278 12.70 26.07 5.83
N LEU A 279 12.62 26.54 4.59
CA LEU A 279 11.47 27.31 4.12
C LEU A 279 10.28 26.36 3.91
N PRO A 280 9.06 26.74 4.31
CA PRO A 280 7.88 25.92 4.11
C PRO A 280 7.64 25.72 2.60
N LYS A 281 7.43 24.47 2.19
CA LYS A 281 7.13 24.13 0.80
C LYS A 281 5.75 24.68 0.40
N PRO A 282 5.61 25.39 -0.72
CA PRO A 282 4.31 25.81 -1.24
C PRO A 282 3.37 24.60 -1.40
N LYS A 283 2.14 24.73 -0.91
CA LYS A 283 1.10 23.71 -1.05
C LYS A 283 -0.06 24.31 -1.82
N LEU A 284 -0.53 23.59 -2.83
CA LEU A 284 -1.82 23.91 -3.44
C LEU A 284 -2.92 23.71 -2.40
N LEU A 285 -3.54 24.80 -1.97
CA LEU A 285 -4.89 24.74 -1.41
C LEU A 285 -5.84 24.60 -2.59
N LEU A 286 -5.82 23.44 -3.24
CA LEU A 286 -6.90 23.10 -4.15
C LEU A 286 -8.17 23.07 -3.30
N PRO A 287 -9.23 23.82 -3.67
CA PRO A 287 -10.54 23.52 -3.12
C PRO A 287 -10.76 22.03 -3.39
N GLU A 288 -11.24 21.31 -2.38
CA GLU A 288 -11.73 19.95 -2.52
C GLU A 288 -12.96 20.00 -3.43
N VAL A 289 -12.72 20.24 -4.72
CA VAL A 289 -13.73 20.10 -5.75
C VAL A 289 -13.85 18.61 -5.87
N GLU A 290 -14.97 18.06 -5.39
CA GLU A 290 -15.40 16.70 -5.70
C GLU A 290 -15.12 16.49 -7.18
N GLU A 291 -14.06 15.76 -7.47
CA GLU A 291 -13.69 15.41 -8.83
C GLU A 291 -14.83 14.53 -9.31
N ALA A 292 -15.81 15.14 -9.97
CA ALA A 292 -16.70 14.45 -10.85
C ALA A 292 -15.77 13.84 -11.90
N ASP A 293 -15.33 12.61 -11.60
CA ASP A 293 -14.38 11.77 -12.30
C ASP A 293 -14.79 11.70 -13.78
N ASP A 294 -14.32 12.69 -14.51
CA ASP A 294 -14.47 12.78 -15.95
C ASP A 294 -13.39 11.96 -16.63
N GLY A 295 -12.65 11.11 -15.89
CA GLY A 295 -11.85 10.02 -16.45
C GLY A 295 -11.09 10.42 -17.70
N GLU A 296 -10.55 11.64 -17.74
CA GLU A 296 -9.68 12.14 -18.79
C GLU A 296 -8.40 11.30 -18.64
N TYR A 297 -8.43 10.16 -19.32
CA TYR A 297 -7.36 9.17 -19.39
C TYR A 297 -6.11 9.92 -19.80
N PHE A 298 -5.22 10.18 -18.85
CA PHE A 298 -3.85 10.51 -19.16
C PHE A 298 -3.32 9.31 -19.95
N ASP A 299 -3.23 9.45 -21.27
CA ASP A 299 -2.44 8.57 -22.12
C ASP A 299 -1.00 8.63 -21.58
N LEU A 300 -0.69 7.70 -20.68
CA LEU A 300 0.62 7.53 -20.07
C LEU A 300 1.65 6.97 -21.07
N ASP A 301 1.26 6.74 -22.33
CA ASP A 301 2.16 6.36 -23.42
C ASP A 301 3.06 7.52 -23.89
N GLY A 302 2.96 8.71 -23.27
CA GLY A 302 3.77 9.88 -23.58
C GLY A 302 4.82 10.27 -22.53
N VAL A 303 5.03 9.49 -21.46
CA VAL A 303 6.19 9.69 -20.59
C VAL A 303 7.39 9.11 -21.32
N VAL A 304 7.95 9.93 -22.21
CA VAL A 304 9.35 9.79 -22.61
C VAL A 304 10.13 10.00 -21.33
N ASP A 305 10.62 8.89 -20.78
CA ASP A 305 11.69 8.88 -19.80
C ASP A 305 12.84 9.62 -20.47
N SER A 306 12.91 10.93 -20.27
CA SER A 306 14.12 11.69 -20.52
C SER A 306 15.06 11.23 -19.42
N GLU A 307 15.72 10.11 -19.67
CA GLU A 307 16.93 9.72 -18.95
C GLU A 307 17.82 10.96 -18.98
N ASP A 308 17.90 11.62 -17.83
CA ASP A 308 18.91 12.61 -17.53
C ASP A 308 20.25 11.91 -17.80
N GLU A 309 20.85 12.23 -18.95
CA GLU A 309 22.28 12.08 -19.19
C GLU A 309 22.96 12.93 -18.12
N ASP A 310 23.22 12.32 -16.97
CA ASP A 310 24.20 12.80 -16.02
C ASP A 310 25.56 12.77 -16.72
N ASP A 311 25.92 13.93 -17.28
CA ASP A 311 27.26 14.35 -17.63
C ASP A 311 28.17 14.13 -16.41
N ASN A 312 28.78 12.96 -16.37
CA ASN A 312 29.86 12.63 -15.46
C ASN A 312 31.18 13.18 -16.03
N ASP A 313 31.33 14.50 -15.98
CA ASP A 313 32.61 15.20 -16.15
C ASP A 313 33.19 15.52 -14.76
N GLU A 314 33.99 14.60 -14.21
CA GLU A 314 35.13 14.87 -13.32
C GLU A 314 36.13 13.70 -13.27
#